data_AF-A0A3B0RYY0-F1
#
_entry.id   AF-A0A3B0RYY0-F1
#
_cell.length_a   1.000
_cell.length_b   1.000
_cell.length_c   1.000
_cell.angle_alpha   90.00
_cell.angle_beta   90.00
_cell.angle_gamma   90.00
#
_symmetry.space_group_name_H-M   'P 1'
#
loop_
_entity.id
_entity.type
_entity.pdbx_description
1 polymer ?
#
loop_
_entity_poly.entity_id
_entity_poly.type
_entity_poly.pdbx_seq_one_letter_code
_entity_poly.pdbx_strand_id
1 'polypeptide(L)'
;MRFDLSDEEWAIIEPLLPLKKRGPKRVCDRRVLNGIFYILRTGAPWRDLPQRYGPRTTVYNRYARWARRGVWRGIFEALAGHNEDSLLFIDASIVKSHRAATGAKVRN
;
A
#
# COMPACT_ATOMS: atom_id res chain seq x y z
N MET A 1 -14.04 -5.53 -5.81
CA MET A 1 -14.78 -4.31 -5.37
C MET A 1 -14.16 -3.07 -6.02
N ARG A 2 -14.80 -1.91 -5.97
CA ARG A 2 -14.33 -0.64 -6.60
C ARG A 2 -12.89 -0.24 -6.28
N PHE A 3 -12.34 -0.68 -5.15
CA PHE A 3 -11.00 -0.29 -4.67
C PHE A 3 -9.95 -1.41 -4.72
N ASP A 4 -10.33 -2.60 -5.15
CA ASP A 4 -9.39 -3.72 -5.28
C ASP A 4 -8.63 -3.61 -6.60
N LEU A 5 -7.41 -4.15 -6.63
CA LEU A 5 -6.66 -4.33 -7.88
C LEU A 5 -7.36 -5.34 -8.78
N SER A 6 -7.50 -4.97 -10.05
CA SER A 6 -7.77 -5.91 -11.13
C SER A 6 -6.66 -6.97 -11.23
N ASP A 7 -6.94 -8.06 -11.95
CA ASP A 7 -5.92 -9.09 -12.20
C ASP A 7 -4.76 -8.55 -13.05
N GLU A 8 -5.05 -7.63 -13.97
CA GLU A 8 -4.07 -6.96 -14.83
C GLU A 8 -3.15 -6.04 -14.01
N GLU A 9 -3.71 -5.15 -13.20
CA GLU A 9 -2.91 -4.30 -12.29
C GLU A 9 -2.09 -5.16 -11.31
N TRP A 10 -2.66 -6.27 -10.83
CA TRP A 10 -1.94 -7.18 -9.96
C TRP A 10 -0.74 -7.82 -10.65
N ALA A 11 -0.89 -8.30 -11.88
CA ALA A 11 0.18 -8.93 -12.65
C ALA A 11 1.38 -7.98 -12.88
N ILE A 12 1.12 -6.67 -12.96
CA ILE A 12 2.15 -5.63 -13.08
C ILE A 12 2.86 -5.38 -11.75
N ILE A 13 2.10 -5.35 -10.65
CA ILE A 13 2.64 -5.03 -9.32
C ILE A 13 3.41 -6.21 -8.71
N GLU A 14 2.89 -7.43 -8.85
CA GLU A 14 3.45 -8.64 -8.22
C GLU A 14 4.98 -8.79 -8.40
N PRO A 15 5.57 -8.65 -9.59
CA PRO A 15 7.01 -8.78 -9.79
C PRO A 15 7.84 -7.67 -9.12
N LEU A 16 7.24 -6.51 -8.81
CA LEU A 16 7.91 -5.38 -8.16
C LEU A 16 8.00 -5.57 -6.64
N LEU A 17 7.25 -6.54 -6.10
CA LEU A 17 7.21 -6.77 -4.67
C LEU A 17 8.50 -7.42 -4.18
N PRO A 18 9.05 -6.97 -3.03
CA PRO A 18 10.28 -7.53 -2.51
C PRO A 18 10.08 -9.01 -2.17
N LEU A 19 10.71 -9.90 -2.94
CA LEU A 19 10.70 -11.34 -2.71
C LEU A 19 11.19 -11.66 -1.30
N LYS A 20 10.51 -12.61 -0.64
CA LYS A 20 10.93 -13.05 0.69
C LYS A 20 12.01 -14.12 0.54
N LYS A 21 13.22 -13.85 1.02
CA LYS A 21 14.30 -14.85 1.04
C LYS A 21 14.17 -15.88 2.19
N ARG A 22 13.57 -15.52 3.34
CA ARG A 22 13.42 -16.40 4.54
C ARG A 22 12.22 -16.06 5.46
N GLY A 23 11.75 -17.03 6.25
CA GLY A 23 10.75 -16.89 7.33
C GLY A 23 9.29 -17.26 6.95
N PRO A 24 8.33 -17.23 7.89
CA PRO A 24 6.97 -17.81 7.73
C PRO A 24 6.15 -17.23 6.56
N LYS A 25 5.21 -18.00 6.01
CA LYS A 25 4.36 -17.59 4.87
C LYS A 25 3.77 -16.19 5.11
N ARG A 26 3.90 -15.30 4.11
CA ARG A 26 3.32 -13.95 4.19
C ARG A 26 1.80 -14.07 4.08
N VAL A 27 1.09 -13.18 4.77
CA VAL A 27 -0.29 -12.84 4.38
C VAL A 27 -0.27 -12.43 2.91
N CYS A 28 -1.26 -12.89 2.14
CA CYS A 28 -1.40 -12.64 0.70
C CYS A 28 -1.12 -11.14 0.40
N ASP A 29 -0.04 -10.87 -0.33
CA ASP A 29 0.43 -9.50 -0.55
C ASP A 29 -0.61 -8.69 -1.36
N ARG A 30 -1.35 -9.34 -2.27
CA ARG A 30 -2.50 -8.75 -2.98
C ARG A 30 -3.59 -8.25 -2.04
N ARG A 31 -3.98 -9.08 -1.06
CA ARG A 31 -5.01 -8.71 -0.07
C ARG A 31 -4.57 -7.49 0.76
N VAL A 32 -3.30 -7.47 1.15
CA VAL A 32 -2.74 -6.34 1.91
C VAL A 32 -2.69 -5.09 1.05
N LEU A 33 -2.27 -5.19 -0.21
CA LEU A 33 -2.25 -4.07 -1.15
C LEU A 33 -3.65 -3.51 -1.41
N ASN A 34 -4.66 -4.35 -1.60
CA ASN A 34 -6.04 -3.89 -1.72
C ASN A 34 -6.50 -3.12 -0.47
N GLY A 35 -6.10 -3.55 0.72
CA GLY A 35 -6.37 -2.82 1.96
C GLY A 35 -5.66 -1.47 2.03
N ILE A 36 -4.42 -1.38 1.54
CA ILE A 36 -3.69 -0.11 1.45
C ILE A 36 -4.38 0.81 0.44
N PHE A 37 -4.67 0.33 -0.76
CA PHE A 37 -5.35 1.11 -1.79
C PHE A 37 -6.73 1.57 -1.37
N TYR A 38 -7.46 0.78 -0.60
CA TYR A 38 -8.70 1.23 0.03
C TYR A 38 -8.47 2.49 0.87
N ILE A 39 -7.49 2.48 1.79
CA ILE A 39 -7.17 3.64 2.63
C ILE A 39 -6.71 4.83 1.79
N LEU A 40 -5.84 4.60 0.81
CA LEU A 40 -5.28 5.64 -0.04
C LEU A 40 -6.33 6.30 -0.96
N ARG A 41 -7.28 5.52 -1.49
CA ARG A 41 -8.34 6.01 -2.39
C ARG A 41 -9.51 6.65 -1.63
N THR A 42 -9.80 6.21 -0.40
CA THR A 42 -10.95 6.70 0.37
C THR A 42 -10.59 7.77 1.40
N GLY A 43 -9.33 7.86 1.80
CA GLY A 43 -8.92 8.69 2.94
C GLY A 43 -9.45 8.22 4.29
N ALA A 44 -10.09 7.04 4.36
CA ALA A 44 -10.61 6.49 5.61
C ALA A 44 -9.48 6.34 6.64
N PRO A 45 -9.74 6.60 7.93
CA PRO A 45 -8.72 6.39 8.95
C PRO A 45 -8.41 4.90 9.02
N TRP A 46 -7.14 4.55 9.27
CA TRP A 46 -6.70 3.15 9.31
C TRP A 46 -7.59 2.26 10.18
N ARG A 47 -8.13 2.80 11.30
CA ARG A 47 -9.01 2.07 12.25
C ARG A 47 -10.28 1.52 11.58
N ASP A 48 -10.72 2.14 10.49
CA ASP A 48 -11.94 1.78 9.76
C ASP A 48 -11.62 0.90 8.54
N LEU A 49 -10.42 0.30 8.50
CA LEU A 49 -10.06 -0.65 7.48
C LEU A 49 -11.01 -1.87 7.53
N PRO A 50 -11.66 -2.23 6.41
CA PRO A 50 -12.52 -3.40 6.36
C PRO A 50 -11.79 -4.71 6.70
N GLN A 51 -12.39 -5.51 7.58
CA GLN A 51 -11.81 -6.75 8.10
C GLN A 51 -11.41 -7.76 7.01
N ARG A 52 -12.06 -7.71 5.83
CA ARG A 52 -11.73 -8.54 4.67
C ARG A 52 -10.28 -8.39 4.19
N TYR A 53 -9.65 -7.24 4.46
CA TYR A 53 -8.26 -6.97 4.12
C TYR A 53 -7.26 -7.53 5.15
N GLY A 54 -7.77 -8.11 6.23
CA GLY A 54 -6.97 -8.65 7.33
C GLY A 54 -6.70 -7.61 8.42
N PRO A 55 -5.82 -7.94 9.38
CA PRO A 55 -5.57 -7.09 10.53
C PRO A 55 -4.98 -5.75 10.12
N ARG A 56 -5.60 -4.65 10.55
CA ARG A 56 -5.13 -3.27 10.31
C ARG A 56 -3.63 -3.09 10.57
N THR A 57 -3.14 -3.63 11.67
CA THR A 57 -1.71 -3.53 12.06
C THR A 57 -0.81 -4.17 11.02
N THR A 58 -1.23 -5.29 10.40
CA THR A 58 -0.49 -5.94 9.33
C THR A 58 -0.44 -5.09 8.07
N VAL A 59 -1.57 -4.49 7.70
CA VAL A 59 -1.68 -3.64 6.51
C VAL A 59 -0.84 -2.36 6.67
N TYR A 60 -0.98 -1.67 7.80
CA TYR A 60 -0.18 -0.48 8.12
C TYR A 60 1.32 -0.79 8.20
N ASN A 61 1.71 -1.86 8.91
CA ASN A 61 3.12 -2.24 9.03
C ASN A 61 3.74 -2.58 7.67
N ARG A 62 2.95 -3.13 6.74
CA ARG A 62 3.39 -3.38 5.37
C ARG A 62 3.62 -2.06 4.64
N TYR A 63 2.65 -1.15 4.70
CA TYR A 63 2.76 0.19 4.11
C TYR A 63 4.04 0.90 4.57
N ALA A 64 4.24 1.01 5.89
CA ALA A 64 5.39 1.68 6.48
C ALA A 64 6.73 0.99 6.13
N ARG A 65 6.76 -0.34 6.03
CA ARG A 65 7.97 -1.09 5.65
C ARG A 65 8.34 -0.85 4.19
N TRP A 66 7.37 -0.82 3.30
CA TRP A 66 7.59 -0.61 1.87
C TRP A 66 7.94 0.84 1.55
N ALA A 67 7.37 1.80 2.29
CA ALA A 67 7.78 3.21 2.22
C ALA A 67 9.26 3.39 2.58
N ARG A 68 9.70 2.82 3.71
CA ARG A 68 11.13 2.86 4.10
C ARG A 68 12.08 2.16 3.13
N ARG A 69 11.57 1.27 2.27
CA ARG A 69 12.35 0.55 1.26
C ARG A 69 12.24 1.15 -0.13
N GLY A 70 11.48 2.23 -0.31
CA GLY A 70 11.25 2.86 -1.62
C GLY A 70 10.40 2.04 -2.59
N VAL A 71 9.74 0.96 -2.14
CA VAL A 71 8.97 0.06 -3.02
C VAL A 71 7.79 0.76 -3.69
N TRP A 72 7.16 1.72 -3.01
CA TRP A 72 6.00 2.43 -3.52
C TRP A 72 6.27 3.20 -4.82
N ARG A 73 7.50 3.68 -5.02
CA ARG A 73 7.88 4.41 -6.23
C ARG A 73 7.65 3.54 -7.47
N GLY A 74 8.25 2.35 -7.51
CA GLY A 74 8.10 1.44 -8.64
C GLY A 74 6.66 0.98 -8.85
N ILE A 75 5.90 0.77 -7.76
CA ILE A 75 4.47 0.43 -7.86
C ILE A 75 3.68 1.55 -8.54
N PHE A 76 3.86 2.81 -8.11
CA PHE A 76 3.13 3.93 -8.68
C PHE A 76 3.56 4.22 -10.12
N GLU A 77 4.85 4.17 -10.43
CA GLU A 77 5.36 4.34 -11.79
C GLU A 77 4.80 3.27 -12.75
N ALA A 78 4.77 2.01 -12.32
CA ALA A 78 4.23 0.92 -13.13
C ALA A 78 2.72 1.02 -13.34
N LEU A 79 1.96 1.47 -12.33
CA LEU A 79 0.54 1.73 -12.47
C LEU A 79 0.25 2.94 -13.39
N ALA A 80 1.04 4.02 -13.26
CA ALA A 80 0.94 5.20 -14.12
C ALA A 80 1.08 4.84 -15.60
N GLY A 81 2.09 4.03 -15.92
CA GLY A 81 2.38 3.60 -17.28
C GLY A 81 1.36 2.64 -17.87
N HIS A 82 0.52 2.01 -17.04
CA HIS A 82 -0.54 1.12 -17.47
C HIS A 82 -1.88 1.84 -17.65
N ASN A 83 -2.23 2.72 -16.72
CA ASN A 83 -3.46 3.51 -16.78
C ASN A 83 -3.29 4.83 -15.99
N GLU A 84 -3.34 5.96 -16.68
CA GLU A 84 -3.26 7.29 -16.06
C GLU A 84 -4.36 7.52 -15.01
N ASP A 85 -5.55 6.94 -15.21
CA ASP A 85 -6.67 7.04 -14.27
C ASP A 85 -6.37 6.33 -12.94
N SER A 86 -5.57 5.27 -12.94
CA SER A 86 -5.24 4.51 -11.73
C SER A 86 -4.49 5.36 -10.69
N LEU A 87 -3.74 6.37 -11.13
CA LEU A 87 -3.07 7.34 -10.24
C LEU A 87 -3.94 8.56 -9.91
N LEU A 88 -4.78 9.03 -10.83
CA LEU A 88 -5.73 10.13 -10.58
C LEU A 88 -6.65 9.86 -9.39
N PHE A 89 -7.02 8.60 -9.13
CA PHE A 89 -7.78 8.20 -7.93
C PHE A 89 -6.97 8.22 -6.61
N ILE A 90 -5.65 8.27 -6.68
CA ILE A 90 -4.73 8.23 -5.53
C ILE A 90 -4.26 9.65 -5.16
N ASP A 91 -4.08 10.54 -6.14
CA ASP A 91 -3.36 11.80 -5.98
C ASP A 91 -4.14 12.97 -5.32
N ALA A 92 -5.48 12.94 -5.29
CA ALA A 92 -6.24 14.10 -4.76
C ALA A 92 -6.23 14.26 -3.22
N SER A 93 -5.88 13.24 -2.44
CA SER A 93 -6.04 13.26 -0.96
C SER A 93 -4.79 12.93 -0.14
N ILE A 94 -3.75 12.36 -0.74
CA ILE A 94 -2.63 11.74 0.00
C ILE A 94 -1.59 12.76 0.49
N VAL A 95 -1.45 13.91 -0.18
CA VAL A 95 -0.44 14.93 0.18
C VAL A 95 -0.69 15.54 1.58
N LYS A 96 -1.94 15.57 2.07
CA LYS A 96 -2.24 16.12 3.41
C LYS A 96 -1.90 15.20 4.60
N SER A 97 -1.68 13.91 4.38
CA SER A 97 -1.57 12.94 5.50
C SER A 97 -0.14 12.63 5.94
N HIS A 98 0.88 12.97 5.13
CA HIS A 98 2.27 12.59 5.41
C HIS A 98 3.03 13.54 6.35
N ARG A 99 2.36 14.47 7.04
CA ARG A 99 2.99 15.34 8.06
C ARG A 99 3.05 14.74 9.48
N ALA A 100 2.45 13.57 9.73
CA ALA A 100 2.30 13.05 11.11
C ALA A 100 3.11 11.77 11.41
N ALA A 101 4.32 11.62 10.87
CA ALA A 101 5.18 10.46 11.19
C ALA A 101 6.67 10.78 11.41
N THR A 102 7.02 12.02 11.79
CA THR A 102 8.37 12.33 12.29
C THR A 102 8.39 12.23 13.81
N GLY A 103 8.47 11.00 14.30
CA GLY A 103 8.61 10.68 15.72
C GLY A 103 9.66 9.61 15.94
N ALA A 104 10.85 9.77 15.34
CA ALA A 104 11.99 8.93 15.68
C ALA A 104 12.54 9.38 17.04
N LYS A 105 12.20 8.62 18.09
CA LYS A 105 12.77 8.75 19.43
C LYS A 105 14.25 8.39 19.36
N VAL A 106 15.13 9.39 19.46
CA VAL A 106 16.56 9.21 19.73
C VAL A 106 16.69 8.59 21.12
N ARG A 107 17.41 7.48 21.22
CA ARG A 107 17.68 6.81 22.50
C ARG A 107 19.12 7.14 22.89
N ASN A 108 19.23 7.65 24.12
CA ASN A 108 20.43 8.03 24.86
C ASN A 108 21.49 6.93 24.88
#